data_AF-A0A6A4GV34-F1
#
_entry.id   AF-A0A6A4GV34-F1
#
_cell.length_a   1.000
_cell.length_b   1.000
_cell.length_c   1.000
_cell.angle_alpha   90.00
_cell.angle_beta   90.00
_cell.angle_gamma   90.00
#
_symmetry.space_group_name_H-M   'P 1'
#
loop_
_entity.id
_entity.type
_entity.pdbx_description
1 polymer ?
#
loop_
_entity_poly.entity_id
_entity_poly.type
_entity_poly.pdbx_seq_one_letter_code
_entity_poly.pdbx_strand_id
1 'polypeptide(L)'
;MRIVDILSSSPRDPSPPVGFWDKLRLVLHWSIRASFRGDIRLHMKGLCDPYEIIGAGAGFLFLWQGNTKLLIGRKNEEGELVQVISDSMLIAIPK
;
A
#
# COMPACT_ATOMS: atom_id res chain seq x y z
N MET A 1 -18.77 -5.02 13.74
CA MET A 1 -18.41 -5.69 12.47
C MET A 1 -18.63 -7.19 12.65
N ARG A 2 -19.83 -7.71 12.33
CA ARG A 2 -20.22 -9.10 12.65
C ARG A 2 -20.19 -10.03 11.42
N ILE A 3 -20.05 -9.46 10.23
CA ILE A 3 -20.23 -10.16 8.95
C ILE A 3 -18.91 -10.81 8.48
N VAL A 4 -17.77 -10.19 8.78
CA VAL A 4 -16.43 -10.72 8.44
C VAL A 4 -16.02 -11.90 9.32
N ASP A 5 -16.55 -12.00 10.55
CA ASP A 5 -16.24 -13.12 11.46
C ASP A 5 -16.88 -14.45 11.06
N ILE A 6 -17.89 -14.43 10.20
CA ILE A 6 -18.57 -15.63 9.67
C ILE A 6 -17.74 -16.29 8.56
N LEU A 7 -16.79 -15.57 7.96
CA LEU A 7 -15.93 -16.10 6.89
C LEU A 7 -14.87 -17.10 7.39
N SER A 8 -14.59 -17.15 8.70
CA SER A 8 -13.70 -18.17 9.27
C SER A 8 -14.44 -19.05 10.28
N SER A 9 -14.05 -20.32 10.34
CA SER A 9 -14.52 -21.28 11.34
C SER A 9 -14.40 -20.71 12.76
N SER A 10 -15.38 -20.99 13.62
CA SER A 10 -15.40 -20.51 15.01
C SER A 10 -14.13 -20.94 15.75
N PRO A 11 -13.52 -20.05 16.57
CA PRO A 11 -12.37 -20.41 17.38
C PRO A 11 -12.70 -21.63 18.26
N ARG A 12 -11.96 -22.72 18.09
CA ARG A 12 -12.04 -23.90 18.98
C ARG A 12 -11.36 -23.66 20.32
N ASP A 13 -10.57 -22.60 20.41
CA ASP A 13 -9.68 -22.31 21.53
C ASP A 13 -10.30 -21.29 22.50
N PRO A 14 -10.17 -21.45 23.83
CA PRO A 14 -10.69 -20.53 24.84
C PRO A 14 -9.94 -19.19 24.93
N SER A 15 -8.90 -18.98 24.12
CA SER A 15 -8.16 -17.71 24.06
C SER A 15 -9.04 -16.53 23.58
N PRO A 16 -8.69 -15.29 23.95
CA PRO A 16 -9.39 -14.09 23.48
C PRO A 16 -9.47 -14.07 21.94
N PRO A 17 -10.62 -13.69 21.36
CA PRO A 17 -10.77 -13.67 19.92
C PRO A 17 -9.75 -12.70 19.31
N VAL A 18 -9.04 -13.19 18.30
CA VAL A 18 -8.09 -12.38 17.53
C VAL A 18 -8.82 -11.18 16.95
N GLY A 19 -8.27 -9.98 17.17
CA GLY A 19 -8.86 -8.73 16.65
C GLY A 19 -8.97 -8.76 15.14
N PHE A 20 -9.97 -8.05 14.59
CA PHE A 20 -10.26 -8.04 13.15
C PHE A 20 -9.01 -7.84 12.28
N TRP A 21 -8.16 -6.86 12.62
CA TRP A 21 -6.94 -6.54 11.86
C TRP A 21 -5.89 -7.65 11.89
N ASP A 22 -5.76 -8.38 13.00
CA ASP A 22 -4.81 -9.48 13.11
C ASP A 22 -5.32 -10.73 12.37
N LYS A 23 -6.62 -10.99 12.47
CA LYS A 23 -7.29 -12.06 11.71
C LYS A 23 -7.26 -11.80 10.21
N LEU A 24 -7.44 -10.55 9.77
CA LEU A 24 -7.34 -10.15 8.38
C LEU A 24 -5.94 -10.50 7.83
N ARG A 25 -4.88 -10.15 8.56
CA ARG A 25 -3.49 -10.49 8.19
C ARG A 25 -3.24 -12.01 8.10
N LEU A 26 -3.82 -12.78 9.01
CA LEU A 26 -3.66 -14.25 9.05
C LEU A 26 -4.40 -14.97 7.92
N VAL A 27 -5.60 -14.49 7.59
CA VAL A 27 -6.48 -15.17 6.61
C VAL A 27 -6.16 -14.75 5.18
N LEU A 28 -5.72 -13.51 4.98
CA LEU A 28 -5.61 -12.92 3.65
C LEU A 28 -4.16 -12.80 3.22
N HIS A 29 -3.67 -13.87 2.59
CA HIS A 29 -2.44 -13.86 1.78
C HIS A 29 -2.70 -13.11 0.47
N TRP A 30 -2.94 -11.81 0.56
CA TRP A 30 -3.26 -10.98 -0.60
C TRP A 30 -2.06 -10.82 -1.53
N SER A 31 -2.24 -11.23 -2.78
CA SER A 31 -1.39 -10.82 -3.89
C SER A 31 -2.17 -9.86 -4.77
N ILE A 32 -1.74 -8.61 -4.81
CA ILE A 32 -2.41 -7.55 -5.56
C ILE A 32 -1.56 -7.21 -6.78
N ARG A 33 -2.21 -7.09 -7.93
CA ARG A 33 -1.61 -6.54 -9.16
C ARG A 33 -2.53 -5.46 -9.70
N ALA A 34 -2.15 -4.21 -9.51
CA ALA A 34 -2.80 -3.08 -10.12
C ALA A 34 -1.97 -2.64 -11.34
N SER A 35 -2.60 -2.58 -12.52
CA SER A 35 -1.97 -2.07 -13.74
C SER A 35 -2.64 -0.76 -14.10
N PHE A 36 -1.85 0.29 -14.22
CA PHE A 36 -2.33 1.63 -14.49
C PHE A 36 -2.00 2.00 -15.94
N ARG A 37 -2.97 2.60 -16.64
CA ARG A 37 -2.76 3.13 -18.00
C ARG A 37 -2.17 4.54 -18.01
N GLY A 38 -2.21 5.23 -16.88
CA GLY A 38 -1.68 6.58 -16.72
C GLY A 38 -0.57 6.64 -15.67
N ASP A 39 -0.05 7.85 -15.48
CA ASP A 39 1.04 8.10 -14.54
C ASP A 39 0.58 7.95 -13.09
N ILE A 40 1.41 7.30 -12.27
CA ILE A 40 1.19 7.19 -10.83
C ILE A 40 1.99 8.28 -10.14
N ARG A 41 1.32 9.05 -9.28
CA ARG A 41 1.92 10.13 -8.49
C ARG A 41 1.73 9.84 -7.02
N LEU A 42 2.82 9.60 -6.30
CA LEU A 42 2.83 9.52 -4.85
C LEU A 42 3.39 10.83 -4.28
N HIS A 43 2.52 11.57 -3.61
CA HIS A 43 2.88 12.78 -2.89
C HIS A 43 3.15 12.44 -1.43
N MET A 44 4.39 12.60 -1.01
CA MET A 44 4.81 12.49 0.38
C MET A 44 5.00 13.89 0.94
N LYS A 45 4.15 14.26 1.89
CA LYS A 45 4.22 15.57 2.54
C LYS A 45 5.39 15.64 3.53
N GLY A 46 6.08 16.77 3.58
CA GLY A 46 7.24 16.96 4.46
C GLY A 46 6.87 17.36 5.89
N LEU A 47 5.78 18.13 6.07
CA LEU A 47 5.36 18.64 7.36
C LEU A 47 4.18 17.86 7.96
N CYS A 48 4.01 17.95 9.27
CA CYS A 48 2.83 17.43 9.96
C CYS A 48 1.61 18.34 9.75
N ASP A 49 1.80 19.67 9.66
CA ASP A 49 0.71 20.65 9.51
C ASP A 49 -0.05 20.47 8.19
N PRO A 50 -1.34 20.09 8.19
CA PRO A 50 -2.07 19.68 6.99
C PRO A 50 -2.27 20.76 5.94
N TYR A 51 -2.11 22.04 6.29
CA TYR A 51 -2.35 23.18 5.39
C TYR A 51 -1.07 23.65 4.69
N GLU A 52 0.09 23.43 5.29
CA GLU A 52 1.37 23.72 4.65
C GLU A 52 1.76 22.59 3.67
N ILE A 53 1.32 22.75 2.42
CA ILE A 53 1.63 21.85 1.30
C ILE A 53 2.69 22.40 0.32
N ILE A 54 3.09 23.66 0.47
CA ILE A 54 4.01 24.37 -0.42
C ILE A 54 5.23 24.83 0.40
N GLY A 55 6.39 25.01 -0.24
CA GLY A 55 7.60 25.49 0.43
C GLY A 55 8.17 24.47 1.42
N ALA A 56 8.26 24.82 2.71
CA ALA A 56 8.80 23.94 3.75
C ALA A 56 8.00 22.61 3.89
N GLY A 57 6.73 22.61 3.50
CA GLY A 57 5.86 21.43 3.54
C GLY A 57 5.82 20.60 2.25
N ALA A 58 6.47 21.05 1.17
CA ALA A 58 6.37 20.48 -0.18
C ALA A 58 6.70 18.98 -0.27
N GLY A 59 7.61 18.49 0.57
CA GLY A 59 7.98 17.08 0.62
C GLY A 59 8.47 16.54 -0.74
N PHE A 60 8.09 15.31 -1.09
CA PHE A 60 8.54 14.62 -2.29
C PHE A 60 7.39 14.13 -3.16
N LEU A 61 7.59 14.22 -4.47
CA LEU A 61 6.75 13.64 -5.49
C LEU A 61 7.51 12.49 -6.16
N PHE A 62 6.98 11.28 -6.05
CA PHE A 62 7.38 10.15 -6.86
C PHE A 62 6.41 10.01 -8.02
N LEU A 63 6.92 10.13 -9.24
CA LEU A 63 6.17 10.01 -10.47
C LEU A 63 6.68 8.80 -11.24
N TRP A 64 5.82 7.81 -11.44
CA TRP A 64 6.07 6.67 -12.30
C TRP A 64 5.27 6.82 -13.58
N GLN A 65 5.97 6.78 -14.72
CA GLN A 65 5.40 6.95 -16.04
C GLN A 65 5.64 5.71 -16.89
N GLY A 66 4.67 5.39 -17.73
CA GLY A 66 4.75 4.27 -18.66
C GLY A 66 4.47 2.92 -18.01
N ASN A 67 3.45 2.23 -18.53
CA ASN A 67 2.99 0.87 -18.20
C ASN A 67 3.12 0.50 -16.72
N THR A 68 2.72 1.40 -15.82
CA THR A 68 3.05 1.27 -14.42
C THR A 68 2.24 0.15 -13.77
N LYS A 69 2.93 -0.77 -13.11
CA LYS A 69 2.35 -1.90 -12.40
C LYS A 69 2.77 -1.86 -10.95
N LEU A 70 1.78 -1.80 -10.06
CA LEU A 70 1.97 -1.98 -8.63
C LEU A 70 1.68 -3.44 -8.29
N LEU A 71 2.70 -4.12 -7.78
CA LEU A 71 2.65 -5.51 -7.34
C LEU A 71 2.84 -5.52 -5.83
N ILE A 72 1.93 -6.18 -5.11
CA ILE A 72 2.02 -6.37 -3.66
C ILE A 72 1.91 -7.85 -3.36
N GLY A 73 2.82 -8.38 -2.53
CA GLY A 73 2.81 -9.78 -2.10
C GLY A 73 3.00 -10.74 -3.27
N ARG A 74 3.90 -10.41 -4.20
CA ARG A 74 4.24 -11.27 -5.34
C ARG A 74 5.67 -11.78 -5.17
N LYS A 75 5.89 -13.05 -5.51
CA LYS A 75 7.20 -13.69 -5.35
C LYS A 75 8.20 -13.02 -6.28
N ASN A 76 9.23 -12.41 -5.70
CA ASN A 76 10.43 -11.88 -6.38
C ASN A 76 11.66 -12.60 -5.83
N GLU A 77 12.75 -12.60 -6.59
CA GLU A 77 14.06 -13.12 -6.15
C GLU A 77 14.56 -12.35 -4.90
N GLU A 78 14.29 -11.05 -4.85
CA GLU A 78 14.65 -10.15 -3.73
C GLU A 78 13.67 -10.22 -2.53
N GLY A 79 12.54 -10.93 -2.65
CA GLY A 79 11.57 -11.07 -1.55
C GLY A 79 10.83 -9.79 -1.14
N GLU A 80 10.77 -8.78 -2.01
CA GLU A 80 10.10 -7.50 -1.73
C GLU A 80 8.58 -7.63 -1.55
N LEU A 81 8.02 -6.91 -0.56
CA LEU A 81 6.57 -6.89 -0.34
C LEU A 81 5.83 -6.05 -1.38
N VAL A 82 6.38 -4.88 -1.73
CA VAL A 82 5.76 -3.90 -2.63
C VAL A 82 6.74 -3.60 -3.75
N GLN A 83 6.27 -3.70 -4.99
CA GLN A 83 7.08 -3.47 -6.17
C GLN A 83 6.34 -2.55 -7.12
N VAL A 84 7.04 -1.55 -7.65
CA VAL A 84 6.53 -0.64 -8.66
C VAL A 84 7.38 -0.82 -9.91
N ILE A 85 6.77 -1.33 -10.97
CA ILE A 85 7.43 -1.49 -12.27
C ILE A 85 6.90 -0.39 -13.18
N SER A 86 7.79 0.40 -13.77
CA SER A 86 7.47 1.50 -14.69
C SER A 86 8.58 1.68 -15.72
N ASP A 87 8.27 2.33 -16.83
CA ASP A 87 9.27 2.64 -17.85
C ASP A 87 10.19 3.79 -17.41
N SER A 88 9.68 4.74 -16.64
CA SER A 88 10.46 5.86 -16.10
C SER A 88 9.98 6.26 -14.72
N MET A 89 10.93 6.62 -13.85
CA MET A 89 10.68 7.08 -12.50
C MET A 89 11.35 8.44 -12.31
N LEU A 90 10.57 9.42 -11.86
CA LEU A 90 11.02 10.77 -11.54
C LEU A 90 10.75 11.05 -10.06
N ILE A 91 11.76 11.61 -9.39
CA ILE A 91 11.64 12.12 -8.03
C ILE A 91 11.79 13.62 -8.12
N ALA A 92 10.77 14.36 -7.68
CA ALA A 92 10.75 15.82 -7.72
C ALA A 92 10.31 16.40 -6.39
N ILE A 93 10.72 17.64 -6.13
CA ILE A 93 10.19 18.45 -5.02
C ILE A 93 9.13 19.38 -5.64
N PRO A 94 7.86 19.28 -5.24
CA PRO A 94 6.83 20.17 -5.76
C PRO A 94 7.12 21.61 -5.33
N LYS A 95 6.88 22.56 -6.24
CA LYS A 95 7.17 23.98 -6.03
C LYS A 95 6.01 24.69 -5.36
#